data_AF-A0A8G1REE3-F1
#
_entry.id   AF-A0A8G1REE3-F1
#
_cell.length_a   1.000
_cell.length_b   1.000
_cell.length_c   1.000
_cell.angle_alpha   90.00
_cell.angle_beta   90.00
_cell.angle_gamma   90.00
#
_symmetry.space_group_name_H-M   'P 1'
#
loop_
_entity.id
_entity.type
_entity.pdbx_description
1 polymer ?
#
loop_
_entity_poly.entity_id
_entity_poly.type
_entity_poly.pdbx_seq_one_letter_code
_entity_poly.pdbx_strand_id
1 'polypeptide(L)'
;MNINIDRFRRPMRWGAAHSSQILLPSPVLPLTMRLLHQALTVFLAAVLLDTAAAADCRPGATRPDRFDCHAYHRCDAGEFVRLHCAPGQAYSVYTGTCEPEWRSPGCHQGVTQEIH
;
A
#
# COMPACT_ATOMS: atom_id res chain seq x y z
N MET A 1 -63.83 8.86 -5.58
CA MET A 1 -63.54 8.35 -6.94
C MET A 1 -62.73 7.06 -6.81
N ASN A 2 -63.38 5.91 -6.96
CA ASN A 2 -62.71 4.61 -7.06
C ASN A 2 -62.42 4.32 -8.54
N ILE A 3 -61.17 4.02 -8.87
CA ILE A 3 -60.79 3.61 -10.23
C ILE A 3 -60.51 2.10 -10.17
N ASN A 4 -61.46 1.31 -10.66
CA ASN A 4 -61.32 -0.13 -10.90
C ASN A 4 -60.40 -0.33 -12.12
N ILE A 5 -59.23 -0.94 -11.93
CA ILE A 5 -58.34 -1.38 -13.02
C ILE A 5 -58.66 -2.85 -13.28
N ASP A 6 -59.69 -3.09 -14.09
CA ASP A 6 -60.10 -4.43 -14.51
C ASP A 6 -60.20 -4.52 -16.02
N ARG A 7 -59.08 -4.24 -16.71
CA ARG A 7 -58.98 -4.40 -18.15
C ARG A 7 -57.54 -4.69 -18.53
N PHE A 8 -57.35 -5.77 -19.28
CA PHE A 8 -56.09 -6.31 -19.82
C PHE A 8 -55.42 -7.46 -19.05
N ARG A 9 -56.18 -8.48 -18.63
CA ARG A 9 -55.68 -9.86 -18.69
C ARG A 9 -55.86 -10.40 -20.11
N ARG A 10 -54.88 -10.16 -20.99
CA ARG A 10 -54.71 -11.00 -22.18
C ARG A 10 -53.88 -12.23 -21.74
N PRO A 11 -54.30 -13.47 -22.06
CA PRO A 11 -53.44 -14.61 -21.85
C PRO A 11 -52.30 -14.55 -22.87
N MET A 12 -51.08 -14.24 -22.41
CA MET A 12 -49.88 -14.55 -23.18
C MET A 12 -49.79 -16.07 -23.28
N ARG A 13 -49.95 -16.57 -24.50
CA ARG A 13 -49.63 -17.95 -24.88
C ARG A 13 -48.11 -18.06 -24.77
N TRP A 14 -47.61 -18.59 -23.66
CA TRP A 14 -46.20 -18.92 -23.51
C TRP A 14 -45.89 -20.06 -24.48
N GLY A 15 -45.43 -19.70 -25.67
CA GLY A 15 -44.76 -20.65 -26.55
C GLY A 15 -43.53 -21.16 -25.81
N ALA A 16 -43.42 -22.47 -25.68
CA ALA A 16 -42.21 -23.11 -25.19
C ALA A 16 -41.06 -22.68 -26.10
N ALA A 17 -40.24 -21.74 -25.63
CA ALA A 17 -38.94 -21.48 -26.22
C ALA A 17 -38.12 -22.73 -25.91
N HIS A 18 -37.99 -23.60 -26.93
CA HIS A 18 -37.02 -24.68 -26.91
C HIS A 18 -35.66 -24.05 -26.63
N SER A 19 -35.18 -24.24 -25.40
CA SER A 19 -33.84 -23.91 -24.98
C SER A 19 -32.91 -24.88 -25.69
N SER A 20 -32.52 -24.53 -26.92
CA SER A 20 -31.40 -25.16 -27.61
C SER A 20 -30.15 -24.86 -26.80
N GLN A 21 -29.86 -25.73 -25.84
CA GLN A 21 -28.57 -25.78 -25.19
C GLN A 21 -27.56 -26.14 -26.28
N ILE A 22 -26.90 -25.12 -26.84
CA ILE A 22 -25.67 -25.32 -27.60
C ILE A 22 -24.66 -25.79 -26.56
N LEU A 23 -24.56 -27.11 -26.40
CA LEU A 23 -23.52 -27.75 -25.63
C LEU A 23 -22.21 -27.52 -26.40
N LEU A 24 -21.60 -26.35 -26.20
CA LEU A 24 -20.23 -26.12 -26.63
C LEU A 24 -19.38 -27.21 -25.95
N PRO A 25 -18.60 -28.01 -26.69
CA PRO A 25 -17.72 -28.97 -26.07
C PRO A 25 -16.76 -28.17 -25.19
N SER A 26 -16.84 -28.40 -23.87
CA SER A 26 -15.90 -27.84 -22.92
C SER A 26 -14.50 -28.13 -23.47
N PRO A 27 -13.69 -27.12 -23.84
CA PRO A 27 -12.33 -27.38 -24.28
C PRO A 27 -11.61 -27.91 -23.05
N VAL A 28 -11.43 -29.22 -22.99
CA VAL A 28 -10.58 -29.87 -21.99
C VAL A 28 -9.16 -29.51 -22.42
N LEU A 29 -8.76 -28.26 -22.14
CA LEU A 29 -7.40 -27.81 -22.34
C LEU A 29 -6.49 -28.86 -21.69
N PRO A 30 -5.49 -29.37 -22.42
CA PRO A 30 -4.66 -30.46 -21.95
C PRO A 30 -4.05 -30.09 -20.60
N LEU A 31 -3.91 -31.08 -19.71
CA LEU A 31 -3.54 -30.88 -18.31
C LEU A 31 -2.26 -30.02 -18.16
N THR A 32 -1.34 -30.15 -19.12
CA THR A 32 -0.10 -29.36 -19.24
C THR A 32 -0.35 -27.87 -19.47
N MET A 33 -1.33 -27.51 -20.30
CA MET A 33 -1.73 -26.11 -20.52
C MET A 33 -2.35 -25.52 -19.26
N ARG A 34 -3.14 -26.29 -18.50
CA ARG A 34 -3.73 -25.82 -17.23
C ARG A 34 -2.65 -25.51 -16.19
N LEU A 35 -1.64 -26.36 -16.09
CA LEU A 35 -0.50 -26.15 -15.18
C LEU A 35 0.31 -24.91 -15.53
N LEU A 36 0.54 -24.66 -16.84
CA LEU A 36 1.24 -23.46 -17.31
C LEU A 36 0.45 -22.18 -17.00
N HIS A 37 -0.87 -22.17 -17.20
CA HIS A 37 -1.71 -21.02 -16.87
C HIS A 37 -1.71 -20.76 -15.36
N GLN A 38 -1.85 -21.80 -14.53
CA GLN A 38 -1.81 -21.66 -13.07
C GLN A 38 -0.46 -21.13 -12.60
N ALA A 39 0.65 -21.69 -13.08
CA ALA A 39 1.99 -21.19 -12.76
C ALA A 39 2.15 -19.72 -13.17
N LEU A 40 1.72 -19.35 -14.39
CA LEU A 40 1.78 -17.97 -14.87
C LEU A 40 0.94 -17.02 -14.00
N THR A 41 -0.27 -17.42 -13.60
CA THR A 41 -1.12 -16.60 -12.72
C THR A 41 -0.49 -16.38 -11.35
N VAL A 42 0.16 -17.41 -10.78
CA VAL A 42 0.88 -17.30 -9.50
C VAL A 42 2.10 -16.38 -9.64
N PHE A 43 2.88 -16.52 -10.72
CA PHE A 43 4.03 -15.64 -11.00
C PHE A 43 3.60 -14.17 -11.15
N LEU A 44 2.56 -13.89 -11.92
CA LEU A 44 2.04 -12.54 -12.10
C LEU A 44 1.49 -11.95 -10.78
N ALA A 45 0.77 -12.75 -9.99
CA ALA A 45 0.26 -12.32 -8.68
C ALA A 45 1.41 -12.01 -7.69
N ALA A 46 2.49 -12.79 -7.71
CA ALA A 46 3.68 -12.53 -6.90
C ALA A 46 4.34 -11.20 -7.31
N VAL A 47 4.56 -10.99 -8.62
CA VAL A 47 5.16 -9.74 -9.15
C VAL A 47 4.33 -8.51 -8.78
N LEU A 48 3.00 -8.60 -8.79
CA LEU A 48 2.12 -7.49 -8.41
C LEU A 48 2.20 -7.16 -6.91
N LEU A 49 2.40 -8.18 -6.06
CA LEU A 49 2.49 -8.02 -4.61
C LEU A 49 3.78 -7.30 -4.17
N ASP A 50 4.85 -7.43 -4.95
CA ASP A 50 6.16 -6.81 -4.66
C ASP A 50 6.20 -5.29 -4.89
N THR A 51 5.21 -4.72 -5.60
CA THR A 51 5.21 -3.28 -5.92
C THR A 51 4.89 -2.37 -4.73
N ALA A 52 4.52 -2.94 -3.58
CA ALA A 52 4.30 -2.20 -2.33
C ALA A 52 5.52 -2.18 -1.39
N ALA A 53 6.61 -2.88 -1.75
CA ALA A 53 7.74 -3.13 -0.84
C ALA A 53 9.00 -2.28 -1.09
N ALA A 54 8.99 -1.37 -2.08
CA ALA A 54 10.24 -0.71 -2.54
C ALA A 54 10.43 0.76 -2.09
N ALA A 55 9.65 1.26 -1.12
CA ALA A 55 9.98 2.51 -0.45
C ALA A 55 10.14 2.22 1.05
N ASP A 56 11.37 2.24 1.54
CA ASP A 56 11.68 2.03 2.97
C ASP A 56 11.07 3.12 3.86
N CYS A 57 10.58 4.20 3.25
CA CYS A 57 10.02 5.33 3.97
C CYS A 57 9.08 6.19 3.12
N ARG A 58 8.24 6.96 3.81
CA ARG A 58 7.40 8.01 3.22
C ARG A 58 8.24 9.26 2.96
N PRO A 59 8.19 9.89 1.77
CA PRO A 59 8.94 11.12 1.49
C PRO A 59 8.73 12.19 2.56
N GLY A 60 9.83 12.77 3.04
CA GLY A 60 9.84 13.77 4.11
C GLY A 60 9.71 13.21 5.53
N ALA A 61 9.48 11.91 5.72
CA ALA A 61 9.54 11.30 7.05
C ALA A 61 10.94 11.46 7.64
N THR A 62 11.01 11.79 8.93
CA THR A 62 12.27 12.00 9.65
C THR A 62 12.41 11.06 10.84
N ARG A 63 13.64 10.72 11.21
CA ARG A 63 13.96 9.93 12.41
C ARG A 63 15.28 10.41 13.03
N PRO A 64 15.45 10.33 14.36
CA PRO A 64 16.72 10.71 15.00
C PRO A 64 17.85 9.77 14.56
N ASP A 65 19.08 10.28 14.50
CA ASP A 65 20.24 9.40 14.50
C ASP A 65 20.43 8.79 15.90
N ARG A 66 20.89 7.54 15.94
CA ARG A 66 20.97 6.73 17.15
C ARG A 66 22.25 7.00 17.97
N PHE A 67 23.26 7.60 17.38
CA PHE A 67 24.56 7.86 18.00
C PHE A 67 24.89 9.34 18.11
N ASP A 68 24.20 10.18 17.33
CA ASP A 68 24.54 11.58 17.17
C ASP A 68 23.27 12.43 17.24
N CYS A 69 23.07 13.11 18.37
CA CYS A 69 21.87 13.90 18.59
C CYS A 69 21.81 15.18 17.74
N HIS A 70 22.91 15.55 17.06
CA HIS A 70 22.95 16.61 16.05
C HIS A 70 22.63 16.10 14.64
N ALA A 71 22.51 14.78 14.47
CA ALA A 71 22.14 14.17 13.20
C ALA A 71 20.73 13.57 13.23
N TYR A 72 20.12 13.52 12.04
CA TYR A 72 18.84 12.87 11.81
C TYR A 72 18.83 12.27 10.41
N HIS A 73 17.84 11.44 10.13
CA HIS A 73 17.65 10.88 8.79
C HIS A 73 16.34 11.40 8.22
N ARG A 74 16.34 11.80 6.95
CA ARG A 74 15.12 12.17 6.21
C ARG A 74 14.94 11.24 5.02
N CYS A 75 13.70 10.84 4.80
CA CYS A 75 13.33 10.05 3.65
C CYS A 75 13.32 10.91 2.38
N ASP A 76 14.25 10.63 1.47
CA ASP A 76 14.33 11.23 0.15
C ASP A 76 14.31 10.08 -0.88
N ALA A 77 13.37 10.13 -1.84
CA ALA A 77 13.21 9.12 -2.89
C ALA A 77 13.07 7.65 -2.42
N GLY A 78 12.53 7.41 -1.22
CA GLY A 78 12.30 6.07 -0.69
C GLY A 78 13.45 5.52 0.16
N GLU A 79 14.50 6.30 0.39
CA GLU A 79 15.64 5.94 1.25
C GLU A 79 15.86 7.00 2.34
N PHE A 80 16.32 6.56 3.52
CA PHE A 80 16.71 7.46 4.59
C PHE A 80 18.12 8.01 4.39
N VAL A 81 18.22 9.30 4.11
CA VAL A 81 19.49 10.02 3.99
C VAL A 81 19.82 10.67 5.32
N ARG A 82 21.06 10.51 5.80
CA ARG A 82 21.55 11.18 7.03
C ARG A 82 21.85 12.65 6.76
N LEU A 83 21.36 13.53 7.64
CA LEU A 83 21.57 14.97 7.65
C LEU A 83 22.06 15.43 9.02
N HIS A 84 22.66 16.61 9.07
CA HIS A 84 23.08 17.28 10.29
C HIS A 84 22.28 18.56 10.51
N CYS A 85 22.00 18.87 11.77
CA CYS A 85 21.51 20.18 12.18
C CYS A 85 22.63 21.23 12.08
N ALA A 86 22.24 22.51 12.09
CA ALA A 86 23.21 23.60 12.13
C ALA A 86 23.99 23.59 13.45
N PRO A 87 25.19 24.20 13.51
CA PRO A 87 25.95 24.32 14.76
C PRO A 87 25.10 24.95 15.89
N GLY A 88 25.14 24.36 17.09
CA GLY A 88 24.33 24.79 18.24
C GLY A 88 22.89 24.30 18.22
N GLN A 89 22.52 23.44 17.26
CA GLN A 89 21.19 22.83 17.15
C GLN A 89 21.26 21.30 17.23
N ALA A 90 20.14 20.72 17.63
CA ALA A 90 19.93 19.29 17.82
C ALA A 90 18.58 18.88 17.23
N TYR A 91 18.49 17.65 16.74
CA TYR A 91 17.23 17.14 16.23
C TYR A 91 16.26 16.84 17.39
N SER A 92 15.04 17.36 17.31
CA SER A 92 13.97 17.10 18.27
C SER A 92 12.99 16.09 17.71
N VAL A 93 12.86 14.94 18.37
CA VAL A 93 11.88 13.90 17.99
C VAL A 93 10.43 14.35 18.16
N TYR A 94 10.19 15.38 18.95
CA TYR A 94 8.84 15.89 19.21
C TYR A 94 8.32 16.81 18.10
N THR A 95 9.20 17.63 17.52
CA THR A 95 8.83 18.54 16.44
C THR A 95 9.26 18.04 15.07
N GLY A 96 10.13 17.03 15.01
CA GLY A 96 10.68 16.49 13.77
C GLY A 96 11.65 17.45 13.09
N THR A 97 12.21 18.41 13.81
CA THR A 97 13.06 19.48 13.28
C THR A 97 14.26 19.77 14.17
N CYS A 98 15.20 20.58 13.66
CA CYS A 98 16.33 21.06 14.43
C CYS A 98 15.92 22.22 15.34
N GLU A 99 16.20 22.08 16.62
CA GLU A 99 15.97 23.09 17.66
C GLU A 99 17.27 23.41 18.38
N PRO A 100 17.38 24.53 19.10
CA PRO A 100 18.52 24.77 19.98
C PRO A 100 18.77 23.59 20.91
N GLU A 101 20.03 23.20 21.09
CA GLU A 101 20.42 21.98 21.84
C GLU A 101 19.76 21.86 23.20
N TRP A 102 19.74 22.94 23.97
CA TRP A 102 19.16 22.99 25.32
C TRP A 102 17.66 22.65 25.36
N ARG A 103 16.96 22.72 24.22
CA ARG A 103 15.54 22.41 24.07
C ARG A 103 15.31 20.98 23.55
N SER A 104 16.29 20.39 22.87
CA SER A 104 16.13 19.04 22.32
C SER A 104 16.24 17.99 23.45
N PRO A 105 15.29 17.04 23.52
CA PRO A 105 15.38 15.93 24.47
C PRO A 105 16.61 15.04 24.26
N GLY A 106 17.16 15.01 23.04
CA GLY A 106 18.27 14.15 22.66
C GLY A 106 19.65 14.74 22.99
N CYS A 107 19.76 16.07 23.16
CA CYS A 107 21.01 16.75 23.46
C CYS A 107 20.90 17.65 24.71
N HIS A 108 20.21 17.20 25.77
CA HIS A 108 20.25 17.91 27.04
C HIS A 108 21.72 18.08 27.47
N GLN A 109 22.18 19.33 27.46
CA GLN A 109 23.55 19.72 27.77
C GLN A 109 23.97 19.07 29.11
N GLY A 110 24.84 18.05 29.02
CA GLY A 110 25.23 17.25 30.18
C GLY A 110 25.53 15.77 29.90
N VAL A 111 25.20 15.24 28.72
CA VAL A 111 25.66 13.88 28.33
C VAL A 111 26.78 14.01 27.30
N THR A 112 28.00 14.24 27.79
CA THR A 112 29.19 13.83 27.04
C THR A 112 29.07 12.32 26.83
N GLN A 113 28.71 11.88 25.63
CA GLN A 113 28.92 10.49 25.21
C GLN A 113 30.43 10.31 24.99
N GLU A 114 31.21 10.34 26.08
CA GLU A 114 32.49 9.63 26.11
C GLU A 114 32.15 8.14 26.11
N ILE A 115 32.26 7.52 24.93
CA ILE A 115 32.30 6.06 24.82
C ILE A 115 33.77 5.72 24.56
N HIS A 116 34.40 5.17 25.60
CA HIS A 116 35.71 4.52 25.58
C HIS A 116 35.68 3.25 24.72
#